data_AF-A0A947QHZ6-F1
#
_entry.id   AF-A0A947QHZ6-F1
#
_cell.length_a   1.000
_cell.length_b   1.000
_cell.length_c   1.000
_cell.angle_alpha   90.00
_cell.angle_beta   90.00
_cell.angle_gamma   90.00
#
_symmetry.space_group_name_H-M   'P 1'
#
loop_
_entity.id
_entity.type
_entity.pdbx_description
1 polymer ?
#
loop_
_entity_poly.entity_id
_entity_poly.type
_entity_poly.pdbx_seq_one_letter_code
_entity_poly.pdbx_strand_id
1 'polypeptide(L)'
;MAGDRWFASDNNAAAHPRIMEALLKANAGHAVGYGDDPYTARAEAAVAAMFGPGAEVRFVLNGTGANVYAIGCFAGGGEAVLCS
;
A
#
# COMPACT_ATOMS: atom_id res chain seq x y z
N MET A 1 4.25 28.58 1.78
CA MET A 1 5.66 28.19 1.93
C MET A 1 5.92 27.02 1.01
N ALA A 2 6.46 27.28 -0.16
CA ALA A 2 6.86 26.27 -1.13
C ALA A 2 8.32 26.56 -1.44
N GLY A 3 9.23 25.74 -0.92
CA GLY A 3 10.66 26.02 -1.05
C GLY A 3 11.57 24.91 -0.56
N ASP A 4 11.25 24.29 0.57
CA ASP A 4 12.30 23.50 1.20
C ASP A 4 12.09 21.99 0.99
N ARG A 5 12.86 21.45 0.06
CA ARG A 5 13.12 20.01 -0.04
C ARG A 5 14.26 19.70 0.92
N TRP A 6 14.03 18.82 1.88
CA TRP A 6 15.00 18.46 2.92
C TRP A 6 15.40 17.00 2.77
N PHE A 7 16.63 16.66 3.15
CA PHE A 7 17.12 15.27 3.19
C PHE A 7 16.79 14.56 4.52
N ALA A 8 15.73 14.99 5.23
CA ALA A 8 15.33 14.40 6.51
C ALA A 8 14.59 13.07 6.32
N SER A 9 13.58 13.04 5.45
CA SER A 9 12.84 11.84 5.10
C SER A 9 12.09 12.07 3.78
N ASP A 10 11.93 11.02 3.00
CA ASP A 10 11.13 10.99 1.78
C ASP A 10 9.62 11.03 2.05
N ASN A 11 9.17 10.65 3.26
CA ASN A 11 7.76 10.76 3.67
C ASN A 11 7.26 12.21 3.81
N ASN A 12 8.19 13.18 3.75
CA ASN A 12 7.89 14.61 3.67
C ASN A 12 7.48 15.04 2.26
N ALA A 13 7.69 14.18 1.24
CA ALA A 13 7.30 14.47 -0.12
C ALA A 13 5.77 14.41 -0.28
N ALA A 14 5.23 15.30 -1.11
CA ALA A 14 3.83 15.22 -1.52
C ALA A 14 3.59 14.02 -2.44
N ALA A 15 2.34 13.56 -2.50
CA ALA A 15 1.94 12.55 -3.47
C ALA A 15 2.16 13.04 -4.92
N HIS A 16 2.60 12.13 -5.79
CA HIS A 16 2.75 12.44 -7.21
C HIS A 16 1.39 12.84 -7.83
N PRO A 17 1.30 13.86 -8.72
CA PRO A 17 0.03 14.34 -9.26
C PRO A 17 -0.90 13.27 -9.84
N ARG A 18 -0.33 12.27 -10.53
CA ARG A 18 -1.08 11.11 -11.06
C ARG A 18 -1.84 10.32 -9.99
N ILE A 19 -1.37 10.30 -8.74
CA ILE A 19 -2.08 9.67 -7.62
C ILE A 19 -3.33 10.48 -7.29
N MET A 20 -3.21 11.80 -7.18
CA MET A 20 -4.35 12.68 -6.91
C MET A 20 -5.39 12.63 -8.04
N GLU A 21 -4.95 12.58 -9.30
CA GLU A 21 -5.84 12.38 -10.44
C GLU A 21 -6.58 11.03 -10.39
N ALA A 22 -5.90 9.95 -9.97
CA ALA A 22 -6.52 8.64 -9.83
C ALA A 22 -7.56 8.63 -8.70
N LEU A 23 -7.26 9.27 -7.57
CA LEU A 23 -8.19 9.43 -6.46
C LEU A 23 -9.43 10.23 -6.89
N LEU A 24 -9.24 11.34 -7.61
CA LEU A 24 -10.37 12.13 -8.14
C LEU A 24 -11.25 11.32 -9.09
N LYS A 25 -10.65 10.48 -9.94
CA LYS A 25 -11.41 9.57 -10.83
C LYS A 25 -12.16 8.50 -10.03
N ALA A 26 -11.55 7.95 -8.99
CA ALA A 26 -12.16 6.95 -8.14
C ALA A 26 -13.30 7.51 -7.27
N ASN A 27 -13.26 8.81 -6.97
CA ASN A 27 -14.27 9.53 -6.19
C ASN A 27 -15.57 9.84 -6.97
N ALA A 28 -15.84 9.13 -8.06
CA ALA A 28 -17.06 9.27 -8.85
C ALA A 28 -17.93 8.02 -8.72
N GLY A 29 -19.20 8.20 -8.39
CA GLY A 29 -20.16 7.08 -8.25
C GLY A 29 -20.03 6.35 -6.90
N HIS A 30 -20.36 5.06 -6.92
CA HIS A 30 -20.33 4.20 -5.72
C HIS A 30 -19.46 2.96 -5.98
N ALA A 31 -18.79 2.50 -4.94
CA ALA A 31 -18.01 1.27 -4.92
C ALA A 31 -18.28 0.52 -3.62
N VAL A 32 -18.20 -0.80 -3.66
CA VAL A 32 -18.31 -1.64 -2.45
C VAL A 32 -17.06 -1.44 -1.59
N GLY A 33 -17.22 -1.49 -0.27
CA GLY A 33 -16.09 -1.37 0.65
C GLY A 33 -15.26 -2.65 0.75
N TYR A 34 -14.19 -2.59 1.55
CA TYR A 34 -13.39 -3.75 1.96
C TYR A 34 -12.74 -4.54 0.81
N GLY A 35 -12.42 -3.86 -0.29
CA GLY A 35 -11.62 -4.40 -1.39
C GLY A 35 -12.42 -5.11 -2.48
N ASP A 36 -13.74 -5.24 -2.34
CA ASP A 36 -14.62 -5.81 -3.37
C ASP A 36 -15.01 -4.76 -4.43
N ASP A 37 -14.02 -3.99 -4.91
CA ASP A 37 -14.22 -2.90 -5.85
C ASP A 37 -13.27 -3.01 -7.05
N PRO A 38 -13.65 -2.42 -8.20
CA PRO A 38 -12.86 -2.55 -9.43
C PRO A 38 -11.50 -1.85 -9.36
N TYR A 39 -11.32 -0.86 -8.48
CA TYR A 39 -10.02 -0.20 -8.32
C TYR A 39 -9.05 -1.10 -7.57
N THR A 40 -9.50 -1.74 -6.49
CA THR A 40 -8.72 -2.73 -5.74
C THR A 40 -8.32 -3.89 -6.64
N ALA A 41 -9.27 -4.53 -7.34
CA ALA A 41 -8.97 -5.66 -8.23
C ALA A 41 -7.93 -5.32 -9.31
N ARG A 42 -8.04 -4.12 -9.92
CA ARG A 42 -7.08 -3.64 -10.91
C ARG A 42 -5.70 -3.37 -10.30
N ALA A 43 -5.64 -2.79 -9.11
CA ALA A 43 -4.39 -2.50 -8.42
C ALA A 43 -3.68 -3.79 -7.97
N GLU A 44 -4.42 -4.77 -7.43
CA GLU A 44 -3.90 -6.08 -7.07
C GLU A 44 -3.31 -6.81 -8.28
N ALA A 45 -4.03 -6.83 -9.41
CA ALA A 45 -3.54 -7.45 -10.64
C ALA A 45 -2.26 -6.79 -11.17
N ALA A 46 -2.19 -5.46 -11.14
CA ALA A 46 -1.00 -4.72 -11.57
C ALA A 46 0.20 -4.97 -10.66
N VAL A 47 -0.01 -5.06 -9.35
CA VAL A 47 1.06 -5.36 -8.39
C VAL A 47 1.52 -6.81 -8.52
N ALA A 48 0.60 -7.77 -8.55
CA ALA A 48 0.91 -9.19 -8.69
C ALA A 48 1.73 -9.49 -9.96
N ALA A 49 1.43 -8.81 -11.08
CA ALA A 49 2.17 -8.95 -12.33
C ALA A 49 3.67 -8.58 -12.21
N MET A 50 4.05 -7.75 -11.23
CA MET A 50 5.46 -7.40 -10.98
C MET A 50 6.24 -8.52 -10.27
N PHE A 51 5.55 -9.40 -9.52
CA PHE A 51 6.16 -10.44 -8.69
C PHE A 51 6.04 -11.85 -9.28
N GLY A 52 5.17 -12.03 -10.29
CA GLY A 52 5.00 -13.28 -11.01
C GLY A 52 3.78 -14.10 -10.58
N PRO A 53 3.60 -15.30 -11.16
CA PRO A 53 2.43 -16.15 -10.89
C PRO A 53 2.33 -16.55 -9.42
N GLY A 54 1.12 -16.49 -8.85
CA GLY A 54 0.84 -16.90 -7.47
C GLY A 54 1.07 -15.83 -6.41
N ALA A 55 1.47 -14.60 -6.80
CA ALA A 55 1.55 -13.49 -5.86
C ALA A 55 0.14 -13.07 -5.38
N GLU A 56 -0.06 -13.09 -4.06
CA GLU A 56 -1.25 -12.51 -3.42
C GLU A 56 -0.95 -11.08 -2.94
N VAL A 57 -1.84 -10.16 -3.25
CA VAL A 57 -1.72 -8.75 -2.86
C VAL A 57 -2.80 -8.43 -1.84
N ARG A 58 -2.40 -7.77 -0.74
CA ARG A 58 -3.30 -7.26 0.29
C ARG A 58 -2.88 -5.84 0.63
N PHE A 59 -3.76 -4.87 0.40
CA PHE A 59 -3.47 -3.47 0.71
C PHE A 59 -3.72 -3.16 2.19
N VAL A 60 -2.78 -2.45 2.80
CA VAL A 60 -2.84 -1.96 4.18
C VAL A 60 -2.40 -0.50 4.23
N LEU A 61 -2.69 0.18 5.35
CA LEU A 61 -2.57 1.63 5.43
C LEU A 61 -1.13 2.16 5.33
N ASN A 62 -0.15 1.47 5.92
CA ASN A 62 1.23 1.92 5.96
C ASN A 62 2.22 0.76 6.11
N GLY A 63 3.51 1.07 6.05
CA GLY A 63 4.59 0.07 6.17
C GLY A 63 4.61 -0.64 7.53
N THR A 64 4.34 0.06 8.63
CA THR A 64 4.26 -0.55 9.96
C THR A 64 3.15 -1.59 10.03
N GLY A 65 1.96 -1.26 9.52
CA GLY A 65 0.83 -2.18 9.44
C GLY A 65 1.12 -3.38 8.54
N ALA A 66 1.82 -3.19 7.42
CA ALA A 66 2.25 -4.28 6.55
C ALA A 66 3.20 -5.24 7.27
N ASN A 67 4.21 -4.71 7.96
CA ASN A 67 5.15 -5.53 8.72
C ASN A 67 4.48 -6.29 9.85
N VAL A 68 3.61 -5.63 10.64
CA VAL A 68 2.87 -6.27 11.73
C VAL A 68 1.94 -7.36 11.20
N TYR A 69 1.22 -7.09 10.10
CA TYR A 69 0.35 -8.08 9.47
C TYR A 69 1.14 -9.31 9.00
N ALA A 70 2.21 -9.09 8.25
CA ALA A 70 3.04 -10.18 7.73
C ALA A 70 3.66 -11.01 8.87
N ILE A 71 4.25 -10.36 9.87
CA ILE A 71 4.84 -11.06 11.02
C ILE A 71 3.77 -11.86 11.77
N GLY A 72 2.57 -11.30 11.98
CA GLY A 72 1.47 -12.01 12.63
C GLY A 72 0.96 -13.23 11.86
N CYS A 73 1.19 -13.30 10.54
CA CYS A 73 0.89 -14.49 9.73
C CYS A 73 1.96 -15.59 9.84
N PHE A 74 3.22 -15.24 10.15
CA PHE A 74 4.34 -16.17 10.12
C PHE A 74 4.94 -16.52 11.48
N ALA A 75 4.72 -15.69 12.51
CA ALA A 75 5.28 -15.86 13.84
C ALA A 75 4.17 -15.97 14.90
N GLY A 76 4.18 -17.06 15.65
CA GLY A 76 3.31 -17.33 16.78
C GLY A 76 3.84 -16.80 18.12
N GLY A 77 3.09 -17.06 19.20
CA GLY A 77 3.49 -16.64 20.55
C GLY A 77 4.80 -17.28 20.99
N GLY A 78 5.81 -16.47 21.28
CA GLY A 78 7.13 -16.91 21.72
C GLY A 78 8.15 -17.15 20.60
N GLU A 79 7.76 -16.99 19.33
CA GLU A 79 8.67 -17.00 18.19
C GLU A 79 9.32 -15.62 17.98
N ALA A 80 10.40 -15.56 17.20
CA ALA A 80 11.18 -14.36 16.98
C ALA A 80 11.47 -14.11 15.49
N VAL A 81 11.49 -12.84 15.10
CA VAL A 81 11.95 -12.37 13.79
C VAL A 81 13.29 -11.67 13.98
N LEU A 82 14.31 -12.13 13.27
CA LEU A 82 15.64 -11.52 13.30
C LEU A 82 15.70 -10.34 12.33
N CYS A 83 16.19 -9.19 12.77
CA CYS A 83 16.39 -7.98 11.97
C CYS A 83 17.74 -7.31 12.31
N SER A 84 18.21 -6.40 11.44
CA SER A 84 19.45 -5.62 11.58
C SER A 84 19.19 -4.12 11.67
#